data_AF-X0TUC4-F1
#
_entry.id   AF-X0TUC4-F1
#
_cell.length_a   1.000
_cell.length_b   1.000
_cell.length_c   1.000
_cell.angle_alpha   90.00
_cell.angle_beta   90.00
_cell.angle_gamma   90.00
#
_symmetry.space_group_name_H-M   'P 1'
#
loop_
_entity.id
_entity.type
_entity.pdbx_description
1 polymer ?
#
loop_
_entity_poly.entity_id
_entity_poly.type
_entity_poly.pdbx_seq_one_letter_code
_entity_poly.pdbx_strand_id
1 'polypeptide(L)'
;MKRETSTYNFDDEGRFEIRNYNWSKPVSSFLPGIAGIWGVPSWCYFVNRGQLVCSLGVEDKDGAILEFISFNQALTQVEQTGFRTFIRMDDKVYEPFKKAGSRQANQILRISPHELEIEEQNQAFGLNTHVLYFPLVELPLAGLVRVVQITNTQKEACTIDIIDGVARLIPYGTSFEHQKVTARHIEALMQVTEISGVPVFKLKQTADDISEIGEIAGGHFMISQRLRGEIHPQGTIVDPRVVFGGTDQLGIPWAFQAEELRELLAVKQMRANQTPCAFSAWSA
;
A
#
# COMPACT_ATOMS: atom_id res chain seq x y z
N MET A 1 -27.18 20.32 4.98
CA MET A 1 -26.40 19.16 5.48
C MET A 1 -25.11 19.70 6.11
N LYS A 2 -24.96 19.70 7.45
CA LYS A 2 -23.72 20.20 8.07
C LYS A 2 -22.60 19.20 7.78
N ARG A 3 -21.58 19.63 7.03
CA ARG A 3 -20.31 18.90 6.88
C ARG A 3 -19.71 18.75 8.27
N GLU A 4 -19.22 17.57 8.63
CA GLU A 4 -18.27 17.50 9.73
C GLU A 4 -17.05 18.33 9.33
N THR A 5 -16.73 19.33 10.15
CA THR A 5 -15.64 20.25 9.88
C THR A 5 -14.35 19.57 10.29
N SER A 6 -13.42 19.40 9.35
CA SER A 6 -12.06 18.97 9.71
C SER A 6 -11.42 19.96 10.68
N THR A 7 -10.75 19.45 11.71
CA THR A 7 -10.02 20.26 12.69
C THR A 7 -8.54 19.96 12.61
N TYR A 8 -7.72 20.94 13.00
CA TYR A 8 -6.25 20.88 12.95
C TYR A 8 -5.74 21.24 14.35
N ASN A 9 -4.95 20.36 14.96
CA ASN A 9 -4.40 20.55 16.30
C ASN A 9 -2.99 19.98 16.38
N PHE A 10 -2.32 20.19 17.51
CA PHE A 10 -1.24 19.33 17.94
C PHE A 10 -1.77 18.42 19.06
N ASP A 11 -1.38 17.15 19.05
CA ASP A 11 -1.67 16.24 20.16
C ASP A 11 -0.71 16.48 21.33
N ASP A 12 -0.90 15.74 22.43
CA ASP A 12 -0.09 15.86 23.65
C ASP A 12 1.40 15.47 23.43
N GLU A 13 1.69 14.76 22.34
CA GLU A 13 3.04 14.36 21.92
C GLU A 13 3.68 15.36 20.94
N GLY A 14 2.97 16.44 20.59
CA GLY A 14 3.44 17.46 19.66
C GLY A 14 3.37 17.05 18.18
N ARG A 15 2.62 16.00 17.85
CA ARG A 15 2.36 15.59 16.45
C ARG A 15 1.24 16.43 15.87
N PHE A 16 1.35 16.79 14.60
CA PHE A 16 0.32 17.57 13.92
C PHE A 16 -0.86 16.67 13.54
N GLU A 17 -2.04 16.95 14.10
CA GLU A 17 -3.24 16.14 13.95
C GLU A 17 -4.25 16.82 13.01
N ILE A 18 -4.78 16.06 12.06
CA ILE A 18 -5.90 16.45 11.18
C ILE A 18 -7.04 15.47 11.38
N ARG A 19 -8.13 15.92 12.02
CA ARG A 19 -9.36 15.12 12.15
C ARG A 19 -10.22 15.23 10.90
N ASN A 20 -10.84 14.13 10.52
CA ASN A 20 -11.58 13.94 9.28
C ASN A 20 -10.78 14.41 8.08
N TYR A 21 -9.52 13.95 7.96
CA TYR A 21 -8.54 14.44 6.99
C TYR A 21 -8.98 14.25 5.53
N ASN A 22 -9.78 13.21 5.22
CA ASN A 22 -10.35 13.02 3.88
C ASN A 22 -11.33 14.14 3.45
N TRP A 23 -11.86 14.92 4.41
CA TRP A 23 -12.69 16.12 4.17
C TRP A 23 -11.91 17.42 4.24
N SER A 24 -10.66 17.38 4.71
CA SER A 24 -9.86 18.57 4.89
C SER A 24 -9.32 19.09 3.55
N LYS A 25 -8.76 20.30 3.53
CA LYS A 25 -8.15 20.85 2.32
C LYS A 25 -7.06 19.89 1.82
N PRO A 26 -6.98 19.59 0.51
CA PRO A 26 -5.92 18.75 -0.02
C PRO A 26 -4.53 19.29 0.37
N VAL A 27 -3.67 18.42 0.91
CA VAL A 27 -2.27 18.71 1.19
C VAL A 27 -1.40 17.53 0.76
N SER A 28 -0.13 17.80 0.51
CA SER A 28 0.87 16.77 0.22
C SER A 28 2.20 17.13 0.86
N SER A 29 2.98 16.11 1.20
CA SER A 29 4.35 16.29 1.68
C SER A 29 5.17 15.02 1.41
N PHE A 30 6.43 15.05 1.79
CA PHE A 30 7.31 13.89 1.83
C PHE A 30 7.57 13.49 3.28
N LEU A 31 7.50 12.20 3.56
CA LEU A 31 8.09 11.64 4.78
C LEU A 31 9.62 11.73 4.63
N PRO A 32 10.37 12.28 5.60
CA PRO A 32 11.80 12.40 5.46
C PRO A 32 12.48 11.04 5.26
N GLY A 33 13.30 10.93 4.22
CA GLY A 33 14.05 9.72 3.88
C GLY A 33 15.28 9.50 4.77
N ILE A 34 15.20 9.81 6.06
CA ILE A 34 16.31 9.63 7.00
C ILE A 34 16.41 8.14 7.32
N ALA A 35 17.48 7.49 6.86
CA ALA A 35 17.67 6.05 6.99
C ALA A 35 18.74 5.65 8.04
N GLY A 36 19.34 6.60 8.75
CA GLY A 36 20.47 6.33 9.64
C GLY A 36 21.81 6.23 8.90
N ILE A 37 22.91 5.95 9.63
CA ILE A 37 24.27 6.02 9.06
C ILE A 37 24.53 4.88 8.06
N TRP A 38 23.96 3.70 8.34
CA TRP A 38 24.10 2.51 7.48
C TRP A 38 22.92 2.29 6.55
N GLY A 39 21.94 3.20 6.59
CA GLY A 39 20.70 3.10 5.85
C GLY A 39 20.79 3.57 4.41
N VAL A 40 19.90 3.04 3.58
CA VAL A 40 19.67 3.58 2.23
C VAL A 40 18.41 4.45 2.24
N PRO A 41 18.51 5.76 1.91
CA PRO A 41 17.37 6.67 1.97
C PRO A 41 16.33 6.35 0.89
N SER A 42 15.05 6.41 1.26
CA SER A 42 13.92 6.34 0.33
C SER A 42 13.14 7.67 0.32
N TRP A 43 12.67 8.10 -0.84
CA TRP A 43 11.69 9.17 -0.93
C TRP A 43 10.28 8.58 -0.80
N CYS A 44 9.43 9.18 0.05
CA CYS A 44 8.07 8.70 0.31
C CYS A 44 7.09 9.87 0.25
N TYR A 45 6.34 9.97 -0.86
CA TYR A 45 5.38 11.03 -1.13
C TYR A 45 3.98 10.62 -0.68
N PHE A 46 3.29 11.50 0.04
CA PHE A 46 1.94 11.25 0.54
C PHE A 46 1.00 12.44 0.34
N VAL A 47 -0.30 12.13 0.31
CA VAL A 47 -1.40 13.09 0.33
C VAL A 47 -2.33 12.80 1.49
N ASN A 48 -3.14 13.77 1.93
CA ASN A 48 -4.17 13.53 2.96
C ASN A 48 -5.43 12.86 2.39
N ARG A 49 -5.29 11.80 1.60
CA ARG A 49 -6.41 11.03 1.02
C ARG A 49 -6.16 9.55 1.16
N GLY A 50 -7.24 8.78 1.34
CA GLY A 50 -7.14 7.33 1.49
C GLY A 50 -6.13 6.97 2.58
N GLN A 51 -5.25 6.02 2.27
CA GLN A 51 -4.20 5.58 3.19
C GLN A 51 -2.85 6.32 3.01
N LEU A 52 -2.90 7.56 2.53
CA LEU A 52 -1.80 8.52 2.43
C LEU A 52 -0.78 8.28 1.31
N VAL A 53 0.08 7.27 1.47
CA VAL A 53 1.29 7.10 0.65
C VAL A 53 0.89 6.79 -0.79
N CYS A 54 1.32 7.64 -1.71
CA CYS A 54 0.93 7.60 -3.11
C CYS A 54 2.10 7.39 -4.08
N SER A 55 3.32 7.70 -3.65
CA SER A 55 4.54 7.35 -4.38
C SER A 55 5.67 7.03 -3.39
N LEU A 56 6.56 6.11 -3.77
CA LEU A 56 7.67 5.64 -2.95
C LEU A 56 8.79 5.16 -3.87
N GLY A 57 10.04 5.40 -3.52
CA GLY A 57 11.18 4.84 -4.24
C GLY A 57 12.52 5.19 -3.62
N VAL A 58 13.58 4.86 -4.33
CA VAL A 58 14.97 5.01 -3.91
C VAL A 58 15.70 5.86 -4.95
N GLU A 59 16.66 6.68 -4.51
CA GLU A 59 17.45 7.57 -5.36
C GLU A 59 16.61 8.62 -6.10
N ASP A 60 16.00 8.25 -7.23
CA ASP A 60 15.21 9.11 -8.10
C ASP A 60 13.92 8.42 -8.61
N LYS A 61 13.31 8.95 -9.67
CA LYS A 61 12.04 8.46 -10.21
C LYS A 61 12.16 7.14 -10.99
N ASP A 62 13.36 6.76 -11.40
CA ASP A 62 13.63 5.47 -12.04
C ASP A 62 13.71 4.34 -11.00
N GLY A 63 14.08 4.69 -9.75
CA GLY A 63 14.00 3.81 -8.59
C GLY A 63 12.62 3.75 -7.91
N ALA A 64 11.53 4.04 -8.64
CA ALA A 64 10.18 4.04 -8.08
C ALA A 64 9.71 2.61 -7.73
N ILE A 65 9.31 2.41 -6.46
CA ILE A 65 8.59 1.22 -5.97
C ILE A 65 7.08 1.40 -6.18
N LEU A 66 6.59 2.61 -5.94
CA LEU A 66 5.26 3.08 -6.32
C LEU A 66 5.40 4.24 -7.29
N GLU A 67 4.57 4.24 -8.33
CA GLU A 67 4.64 5.21 -9.44
C GLU A 67 4.72 6.66 -8.91
N PHE A 68 5.71 7.41 -9.40
CA PHE A 68 5.77 8.85 -9.11
C PHE A 68 4.63 9.57 -9.84
N ILE A 69 3.72 10.19 -9.08
CA ILE A 69 2.57 10.93 -9.60
C ILE A 69 2.52 12.35 -9.03
N SER A 70 2.06 13.30 -9.83
CA SER A 70 1.89 14.69 -9.39
C SER A 70 0.77 14.81 -8.37
N PHE A 71 0.77 15.89 -7.57
CA PHE A 71 -0.22 16.13 -6.52
C PHE A 71 -1.68 15.96 -6.98
N ASN A 72 -2.05 16.56 -8.11
CA ASN A 72 -3.40 16.46 -8.66
C ASN A 72 -3.78 15.02 -9.06
N GLN A 73 -2.83 14.23 -9.56
CA GLN A 73 -3.03 12.82 -9.88
C GLN A 73 -3.11 11.97 -8.61
N ALA A 74 -2.27 12.24 -7.60
CA ALA A 74 -2.29 11.55 -6.32
C ALA A 74 -3.65 11.64 -5.64
N LEU A 75 -4.29 12.82 -5.66
CA LEU A 75 -5.61 13.02 -5.04
C LEU A 75 -6.73 12.17 -5.67
N THR A 76 -6.60 11.74 -6.92
CA THR A 76 -7.61 10.91 -7.60
C THR A 76 -7.26 9.44 -7.62
N GLN A 77 -5.96 9.09 -7.53
CA GLN A 77 -5.47 7.72 -7.73
C GLN A 77 -5.07 6.99 -6.46
N VAL A 78 -4.66 7.69 -5.37
CA VAL A 78 -4.10 7.04 -4.17
C VAL A 78 -5.03 5.96 -3.59
N GLU A 79 -6.33 6.18 -3.68
CA GLU A 79 -7.37 5.29 -3.22
C GLU A 79 -7.62 4.06 -4.11
N GLN A 80 -6.92 3.96 -5.25
CA GLN A 80 -7.00 2.86 -6.20
C GLN A 80 -5.67 2.14 -6.36
N THR A 81 -4.56 2.89 -6.41
CA THR A 81 -3.23 2.36 -6.73
C THR A 81 -2.29 2.28 -5.53
N GLY A 82 -2.54 3.06 -4.47
CA GLY A 82 -1.73 3.09 -3.25
C GLY A 82 -2.00 1.94 -2.30
N PHE A 83 -1.64 2.14 -1.03
CA PHE A 83 -1.93 1.15 0.02
C PHE A 83 -3.42 0.99 0.27
N ARG A 84 -3.86 -0.26 0.46
CA ARG A 84 -5.23 -0.67 0.70
C ARG A 84 -5.25 -1.73 1.79
N THR A 85 -6.30 -1.69 2.59
CA THR A 85 -6.60 -2.68 3.62
C THR A 85 -8.05 -3.07 3.41
N PHE A 86 -8.34 -4.33 3.20
CA PHE A 86 -9.70 -4.84 3.13
C PHE A 86 -9.93 -5.77 4.31
N ILE A 87 -11.05 -5.61 4.98
CA ILE A 87 -11.43 -6.39 6.15
C ILE A 87 -12.79 -7.01 5.86
N ARG A 88 -12.89 -8.33 5.88
CA ARG A 88 -14.17 -9.03 5.84
C ARG A 88 -14.58 -9.41 7.26
N MET A 89 -15.81 -9.08 7.61
CA MET A 89 -16.45 -9.46 8.87
C MET A 89 -17.95 -9.65 8.61
N ASP A 90 -18.52 -10.76 9.08
CA ASP A 90 -19.95 -11.10 8.90
C ASP A 90 -20.43 -10.93 7.44
N ASP A 91 -19.72 -11.54 6.49
CA ASP A 91 -19.96 -11.49 5.03
C ASP A 91 -19.89 -10.09 4.39
N LYS A 92 -19.43 -9.08 5.13
CA LYS A 92 -19.27 -7.71 4.63
C LYS A 92 -17.81 -7.36 4.49
N VAL A 93 -17.44 -6.89 3.30
CA VAL A 93 -16.12 -6.31 3.07
C VAL A 93 -16.17 -4.81 3.37
N TYR A 94 -15.25 -4.41 4.24
CA TYR A 94 -15.02 -3.06 4.68
C TYR A 94 -13.62 -2.60 4.25
N GLU A 95 -13.52 -1.35 3.82
CA GLU A 95 -12.23 -0.71 3.55
C GLU A 95 -12.11 0.57 4.39
N PRO A 96 -11.20 0.59 5.39
CA PRO A 96 -10.98 1.75 6.22
C PRO A 96 -10.35 2.90 5.44
N PHE A 97 -10.47 4.10 5.98
CA PHE A 97 -9.85 5.34 5.47
C PHE A 97 -10.40 5.83 4.13
N LYS A 98 -11.50 5.26 3.65
CA LYS A 98 -12.20 5.73 2.45
C LYS A 98 -12.95 7.02 2.74
N LYS A 99 -13.02 7.89 1.73
CA LYS A 99 -13.94 9.03 1.72
C LYS A 99 -15.37 8.57 1.37
N ALA A 100 -15.98 7.74 2.21
CA ALA A 100 -17.39 7.35 2.09
C ALA A 100 -18.28 8.34 2.85
N GLY A 101 -19.62 8.19 2.81
CA GLY A 101 -20.57 9.01 3.58
C GLY A 101 -20.53 8.77 5.09
N SER A 102 -19.33 8.74 5.69
CA SER A 102 -19.05 8.36 7.08
C SER A 102 -19.57 9.42 8.05
N ARG A 103 -20.80 9.23 8.49
CA ARG A 103 -21.24 9.72 9.81
C ARG A 103 -20.89 8.74 10.93
N GLN A 104 -20.25 7.62 10.61
CA GLN A 104 -20.04 6.48 11.51
C GLN A 104 -18.55 6.14 11.71
N ALA A 105 -17.65 6.82 11.00
CA ALA A 105 -16.21 6.60 11.09
C ALA A 105 -15.48 7.93 11.35
N ASN A 106 -14.72 7.98 12.44
CA ASN A 106 -13.85 9.11 12.76
C ASN A 106 -12.46 8.80 12.24
N GLN A 107 -11.94 9.63 11.34
CA GLN A 107 -10.62 9.42 10.73
C GLN A 107 -9.64 10.49 11.21
N ILE A 108 -8.48 10.09 11.69
CA ILE A 108 -7.45 11.00 12.20
C ILE A 108 -6.16 10.72 11.44
N LEU A 109 -5.49 11.79 10.99
CA LEU A 109 -4.13 11.77 10.45
C LEU A 109 -3.22 12.47 11.45
N ARG A 110 -2.14 11.80 11.88
CA ARG A 110 -1.07 12.38 12.70
C ARG A 110 0.23 12.39 11.91
N ILE A 111 0.90 13.54 11.91
CA ILE A 111 2.15 13.76 11.19
C ILE A 111 3.21 14.14 12.21
N SER A 112 4.28 13.37 12.27
CA SER A 112 5.48 13.69 13.03
C SER A 112 6.67 13.89 12.08
N PRO A 113 7.85 14.30 12.57
CA PRO A 113 9.05 14.42 11.75
C PRO A 113 9.55 13.10 11.13
N HIS A 114 9.16 11.93 11.65
CA HIS A 114 9.73 10.63 11.26
C HIS A 114 8.69 9.55 10.94
N GLU A 115 7.40 9.79 11.23
CA GLU A 115 6.32 8.84 11.01
C GLU A 115 5.03 9.51 10.54
N LEU A 116 4.21 8.72 9.85
CA LEU A 116 2.82 9.05 9.54
C LEU A 116 1.91 8.03 10.20
N GLU A 117 0.87 8.50 10.86
CA GLU A 117 -0.13 7.66 11.49
C GLU A 117 -1.51 8.03 10.96
N ILE A 118 -2.32 7.02 10.69
CA ILE A 118 -3.77 7.17 10.49
C ILE A 118 -4.53 6.24 11.41
N GLU A 119 -5.61 6.74 11.96
CA GLU A 119 -6.52 5.99 12.81
C GLU A 119 -7.94 6.18 12.29
N GLU A 120 -8.70 5.09 12.25
CA GLU A 120 -10.12 5.13 11.97
C GLU A 120 -10.91 4.27 12.95
N GLN A 121 -11.77 4.96 13.70
CA GLN A 121 -12.73 4.32 14.59
C GLN A 121 -14.07 4.21 13.87
N ASN A 122 -14.48 2.99 13.52
CA ASN A 122 -15.75 2.73 12.84
C ASN A 122 -16.73 2.04 13.80
N GLN A 123 -17.74 2.78 14.24
CA GLN A 123 -18.74 2.27 15.19
C GLN A 123 -19.68 1.23 14.58
N ALA A 124 -19.90 1.28 13.26
CA ALA A 124 -20.82 0.38 12.57
C ALA A 124 -20.26 -1.03 12.40
N PHE A 125 -18.94 -1.12 12.23
CA PHE A 125 -18.21 -2.40 12.19
C PHE A 125 -17.62 -2.77 13.55
N GLY A 126 -17.64 -1.87 14.53
CA GLY A 126 -17.06 -2.14 15.84
C GLY A 126 -15.54 -2.35 15.82
N LEU A 127 -14.85 -1.73 14.86
CA LEU A 127 -13.40 -1.86 14.66
C LEU A 127 -12.70 -0.51 14.82
N ASN A 128 -11.51 -0.53 15.42
CA ASN A 128 -10.52 0.53 15.29
C ASN A 128 -9.37 0.04 14.40
N THR A 129 -9.09 0.75 13.32
CA THR A 129 -7.95 0.46 12.44
C THR A 129 -6.91 1.56 12.57
N HIS A 130 -5.68 1.16 12.87
CA HIS A 130 -4.54 2.05 12.99
C HIS A 130 -3.45 1.61 12.03
N VAL A 131 -2.88 2.57 11.28
CA VAL A 131 -1.76 2.33 10.37
C VAL A 131 -0.64 3.31 10.71
N LEU A 132 0.56 2.77 10.91
CA LEU A 132 1.78 3.51 11.13
C LEU A 132 2.75 3.28 9.97
N TYR A 133 3.35 4.37 9.48
CA TYR A 133 4.39 4.36 8.46
C TYR A 133 5.68 5.00 8.98
N PHE A 134 6.81 4.35 8.76
CA PHE A 134 8.13 4.91 9.04
C PHE A 134 9.19 4.27 8.12
N PRO A 135 10.29 4.98 7.80
CA PRO A 135 11.35 4.43 6.97
C PRO A 135 12.08 3.27 7.68
N LEU A 136 12.57 2.32 6.90
CA LEU A 136 13.52 1.32 7.37
C LEU A 136 14.88 2.00 7.59
N VAL A 137 15.44 1.86 8.80
CA VAL A 137 16.67 2.54 9.19
C VAL A 137 17.77 1.54 9.56
N GLU A 138 19.02 1.97 9.47
CA GLU A 138 20.24 1.25 9.89
C GLU A 138 20.47 -0.09 9.18
N LEU A 139 19.88 -0.28 8.01
CA LEU A 139 20.04 -1.47 7.18
C LEU A 139 20.50 -1.09 5.76
N PRO A 140 21.31 -1.93 5.10
CA PRO A 140 21.82 -1.66 3.74
C PRO A 140 20.74 -1.90 2.67
N LEU A 141 19.49 -1.54 2.97
CA LEU A 141 18.29 -1.72 2.16
C LEU A 141 17.39 -0.50 2.39
N ALA A 142 16.83 0.05 1.32
CA ALA A 142 15.78 1.06 1.41
C ALA A 142 14.43 0.36 1.61
N GLY A 143 13.57 0.95 2.43
CA GLY A 143 12.25 0.39 2.66
C GLY A 143 11.34 1.32 3.44
N LEU A 144 10.04 1.08 3.28
CA LEU A 144 8.99 1.68 4.10
C LEU A 144 8.40 0.58 4.97
N VAL A 145 8.41 0.77 6.28
CA VAL A 145 7.70 -0.11 7.20
C VAL A 145 6.29 0.42 7.35
N ARG A 146 5.32 -0.48 7.18
CA ARG A 146 3.90 -0.24 7.40
C ARG A 146 3.39 -1.22 8.45
N VAL A 147 2.88 -0.71 9.56
CA VAL A 147 2.29 -1.51 10.63
C VAL A 147 0.78 -1.28 10.65
N VAL A 148 0.00 -2.34 10.42
CA VAL A 148 -1.46 -2.29 10.48
C VAL A 148 -1.93 -3.01 11.73
N GLN A 149 -2.66 -2.29 12.57
CA GLN A 149 -3.28 -2.81 13.78
C GLN A 149 -4.80 -2.67 13.65
N ILE A 150 -5.51 -3.79 13.75
CA ILE A 150 -6.97 -3.84 13.78
C ILE A 150 -7.38 -4.30 15.17
N THR A 151 -8.22 -3.52 15.83
CA THR A 151 -8.67 -3.79 17.20
C THR A 151 -10.18 -3.92 17.21
N ASN A 152 -10.68 -5.07 17.68
CA ASN A 152 -12.11 -5.24 17.98
C ASN A 152 -12.48 -4.40 19.20
N THR A 153 -13.49 -3.54 19.06
CA THR A 153 -13.99 -2.65 20.12
C THR A 153 -15.30 -3.13 20.73
N GLN A 154 -15.86 -4.23 20.23
CA GLN A 154 -17.04 -4.89 20.79
C GLN A 154 -16.64 -5.82 21.94
N LYS A 155 -17.65 -6.31 22.67
CA LYS A 155 -17.43 -7.26 23.76
C LYS A 155 -17.27 -8.69 23.23
N GLU A 156 -17.98 -8.99 22.15
CA GLU A 156 -18.01 -10.28 21.50
C GLU A 156 -16.75 -10.47 20.65
N ALA A 157 -16.17 -11.67 20.68
CA ALA A 157 -15.09 -12.02 19.76
C ALA A 157 -15.62 -12.05 18.31
N CYS A 158 -14.78 -11.65 17.36
CA CYS A 158 -15.08 -11.70 15.94
C CYS A 158 -13.96 -12.43 15.20
N THR A 159 -14.29 -13.04 14.07
CA THR A 159 -13.31 -13.55 13.11
C THR A 159 -13.29 -12.60 11.92
N ILE A 160 -12.09 -12.25 11.47
CA ILE A 160 -11.92 -11.38 10.32
C ILE A 160 -10.91 -11.95 9.33
N ASP A 161 -11.21 -11.77 8.05
CA ASP A 161 -10.23 -11.94 6.97
C ASP A 161 -9.72 -10.58 6.52
N ILE A 162 -8.42 -10.46 6.34
CA ILE A 162 -7.73 -9.22 6.04
C ILE A 162 -6.89 -9.41 4.77
N ILE A 163 -6.97 -8.45 3.85
CA ILE A 163 -6.02 -8.29 2.75
C ILE A 163 -5.39 -6.90 2.87
N ASP A 164 -4.09 -6.83 3.16
CA ASP A 164 -3.36 -5.56 3.35
C ASP A 164 -2.12 -5.46 2.46
N GLY A 165 -1.89 -4.29 1.87
CA GLY A 165 -0.73 -4.06 1.02
C GLY A 165 -0.98 -2.99 -0.02
N VAL A 166 -0.28 -3.07 -1.16
CA VAL A 166 -0.35 -2.05 -2.21
C VAL A 166 -0.93 -2.60 -3.52
N ALA A 167 -1.84 -1.83 -4.12
CA ALA A 167 -2.59 -2.26 -5.30
C ALA A 167 -1.77 -2.27 -6.59
N ARG A 168 -0.77 -1.40 -6.73
CA ARG A 168 0.18 -1.42 -7.85
C ARG A 168 1.59 -1.23 -7.34
N LEU A 169 2.47 -2.18 -7.64
CA LEU A 169 3.90 -2.09 -7.37
C LEU A 169 4.66 -2.05 -8.69
N ILE A 170 5.65 -1.18 -8.79
CA ILE A 170 6.51 -1.02 -9.96
C ILE A 170 7.72 -1.95 -9.82
N PRO A 171 7.93 -2.92 -10.73
CA PRO A 171 9.09 -3.80 -10.70
C PRO A 171 10.41 -3.04 -10.91
N TYR A 172 11.47 -3.48 -10.22
CA TYR A 172 12.82 -2.90 -10.37
C TYR A 172 13.31 -2.96 -11.83
N GLY A 173 14.03 -1.92 -12.26
CA GLY A 173 14.49 -1.72 -13.64
C GLY A 173 13.49 -0.94 -14.52
N THR A 174 12.32 -0.59 -13.99
CA THR A 174 11.30 0.18 -14.70
C THR A 174 11.52 1.68 -14.54
N SER A 175 12.21 2.31 -15.50
CA SER A 175 12.41 3.77 -15.51
C SER A 175 11.10 4.58 -15.47
N PHE A 176 11.20 5.84 -15.08
CA PHE A 176 10.12 6.80 -15.08
C PHE A 176 9.51 6.97 -16.47
N GLU A 177 10.34 7.00 -17.51
CA GLU A 177 9.86 7.12 -18.89
C GLU A 177 9.04 5.88 -19.31
N HIS A 178 9.50 4.68 -18.96
CA HIS A 178 8.72 3.46 -19.23
C HIS A 178 7.32 3.53 -18.60
N GLN A 179 7.21 4.05 -17.38
CA GLN A 179 5.93 4.20 -16.68
C GLN A 179 5.01 5.22 -17.36
N LYS A 180 5.56 6.30 -17.93
CA LYS A 180 4.75 7.42 -18.45
C LYS A 180 4.45 7.33 -19.94
N VAL A 181 5.34 6.73 -20.73
CA VAL A 181 5.27 6.76 -22.19
C VAL A 181 4.96 5.39 -22.78
N THR A 182 5.56 4.33 -22.25
CA THR A 182 5.49 2.96 -22.81
C THR A 182 4.91 1.94 -21.83
N ALA A 183 4.02 2.37 -20.93
CA ALA A 183 3.50 1.58 -19.81
C ALA A 183 2.96 0.19 -20.19
N ARG A 184 2.23 0.08 -21.31
CA ARG A 184 1.70 -1.20 -21.79
C ARG A 184 2.79 -2.13 -22.34
N HIS A 185 3.82 -1.56 -22.96
CA HIS A 185 4.93 -2.32 -23.52
C HIS A 185 5.80 -2.89 -22.39
N ILE A 186 6.16 -2.06 -21.40
CA ILE A 186 7.03 -2.48 -20.31
C ILE A 186 6.40 -3.58 -19.44
N GLU A 187 5.06 -3.65 -19.34
CA GLU A 187 4.39 -4.74 -18.63
C GLU A 187 4.77 -6.14 -19.15
N ALA A 188 5.03 -6.31 -20.45
CA ALA A 188 5.47 -7.59 -21.03
C ALA A 188 6.83 -8.07 -20.47
N LEU A 189 7.64 -7.15 -19.97
CA LEU A 189 8.94 -7.43 -19.37
C LEU A 189 8.86 -7.59 -17.84
N MET A 190 7.73 -7.26 -17.21
CA MET A 190 7.57 -7.40 -15.77
C MET A 190 7.46 -8.87 -15.35
N GLN A 191 8.13 -9.20 -14.24
CA GLN A 191 8.05 -10.50 -13.61
C GLN A 191 8.13 -10.39 -12.08
N VAL A 192 7.48 -11.35 -11.42
CA VAL A 192 7.63 -11.64 -10.01
C VAL A 192 8.33 -12.99 -9.88
N THR A 193 9.56 -12.96 -9.39
CA THR A 193 10.30 -14.17 -8.98
C THR A 193 10.14 -14.36 -7.47
N GLU A 194 10.78 -15.39 -6.93
CA GLU A 194 10.69 -15.71 -5.51
C GLU A 194 12.08 -16.08 -4.99
N ILE A 195 12.44 -15.54 -3.83
CA ILE A 195 13.66 -15.88 -3.10
C ILE A 195 13.26 -16.24 -1.68
N SER A 196 13.47 -17.50 -1.28
CA SER A 196 13.13 -17.99 0.07
C SER A 196 11.67 -17.70 0.48
N GLY A 197 10.73 -17.82 -0.45
CA GLY A 197 9.31 -17.54 -0.22
C GLY A 197 8.90 -16.07 -0.31
N VAL A 198 9.85 -15.14 -0.47
CA VAL A 198 9.57 -13.70 -0.60
C VAL A 198 9.44 -13.34 -2.09
N PRO A 199 8.37 -12.65 -2.52
CA PRO A 199 8.25 -12.19 -3.90
C PRO A 199 9.27 -11.09 -4.20
N VAL A 200 9.91 -11.21 -5.36
CA VAL A 200 10.84 -10.22 -5.88
C VAL A 200 10.35 -9.72 -7.22
N PHE A 201 10.11 -8.40 -7.30
CA PHE A 201 9.53 -7.72 -8.44
C PHE A 201 10.62 -7.04 -9.26
N LYS A 202 10.83 -7.53 -10.48
CA LYS A 202 11.88 -7.05 -11.39
C LYS A 202 11.46 -7.19 -12.86
N LEU A 203 12.16 -6.51 -13.75
CA LEU A 203 12.10 -6.85 -15.17
C LEU A 203 12.85 -8.16 -15.45
N LYS A 204 12.40 -8.88 -16.48
CA LYS A 204 13.07 -10.10 -16.98
C LYS A 204 14.47 -9.82 -17.53
N GLN A 205 14.64 -8.63 -18.11
CA GLN A 205 15.83 -8.17 -18.79
C GLN A 205 15.81 -6.65 -18.91
N THR A 206 16.93 -6.04 -19.32
CA THR A 206 16.96 -4.62 -19.68
C THR A 206 15.93 -4.28 -20.77
N ALA A 207 15.36 -3.08 -20.68
CA ALA A 207 14.33 -2.60 -21.60
C ALA A 207 14.89 -1.62 -22.66
N ASP A 208 16.21 -1.47 -22.73
CA ASP A 208 16.88 -0.61 -23.69
C ASP A 208 16.74 -1.16 -25.12
N ASP A 209 16.51 -0.27 -26.10
CA ASP A 209 16.42 -0.61 -27.52
C ASP A 209 17.82 -0.78 -28.13
N ILE A 210 18.57 -1.75 -27.60
CA ILE A 210 19.92 -2.13 -28.04
C ILE A 210 20.01 -3.64 -28.24
N SER A 211 20.96 -4.09 -29.06
CA SER A 211 21.13 -5.51 -29.40
C SER A 211 21.60 -6.39 -28.25
N GLU A 212 22.17 -5.81 -27.21
CA GLU A 212 22.68 -6.52 -26.04
C GLU A 212 21.65 -6.52 -24.91
N ILE A 213 21.25 -7.70 -24.50
CA ILE A 213 20.31 -7.89 -23.38
C ILE A 213 21.12 -7.99 -22.09
N GLY A 214 20.89 -7.07 -21.15
CA GLY A 214 21.51 -7.07 -19.83
C GLY A 214 20.68 -7.83 -18.79
N GLU A 215 21.36 -8.42 -17.80
CA GLU A 215 20.70 -9.01 -16.63
C GLU A 215 20.30 -7.92 -15.62
N ILE A 216 19.10 -8.03 -15.07
CA ILE A 216 18.64 -7.16 -13.99
C ILE A 216 19.14 -7.72 -12.66
N ALA A 217 20.11 -7.07 -12.03
CA ALA A 217 20.71 -7.56 -10.78
C ALA A 217 19.85 -7.27 -9.52
N GLY A 218 18.99 -6.25 -9.55
CA GLY A 218 18.17 -5.81 -8.42
C GLY A 218 16.73 -6.34 -8.43
N GLY A 219 15.99 -5.97 -7.38
CA GLY A 219 14.58 -6.32 -7.22
C GLY A 219 13.92 -5.54 -6.08
N HIS A 220 12.68 -5.13 -6.28
CA HIS A 220 11.83 -4.71 -5.17
C HIS A 220 11.24 -5.96 -4.50
N PHE A 221 10.91 -5.89 -3.21
CA PHE A 221 10.33 -7.03 -2.50
C PHE A 221 9.39 -6.56 -1.39
N MET A 222 8.52 -7.46 -0.95
CA MET A 222 7.59 -7.23 0.15
C MET A 222 7.70 -8.37 1.14
N ILE A 223 7.92 -8.04 2.41
CA ILE A 223 7.89 -9.00 3.52
C ILE A 223 6.71 -8.64 4.41
N SER A 224 5.92 -9.65 4.77
CA SER A 224 4.78 -9.50 5.67
C SER A 224 4.86 -10.52 6.80
N GLN A 225 4.67 -10.06 8.03
CA GLN A 225 4.70 -10.87 9.24
C GLN A 225 3.76 -10.28 10.29
N ARG A 226 3.28 -11.11 11.22
CA ARG A 226 2.67 -10.59 12.45
C ARG A 226 3.75 -9.94 13.32
N LEU A 227 3.37 -8.99 14.17
CA LEU A 227 4.30 -8.38 15.13
C LEU A 227 4.91 -9.49 16.01
N ARG A 228 6.23 -9.65 15.95
CA ARG A 228 6.99 -10.74 16.62
C ARG A 228 6.58 -12.17 16.23
N GLY A 229 5.94 -12.34 15.07
CA GLY A 229 5.59 -13.64 14.51
C GLY A 229 6.52 -14.05 13.37
N GLU A 230 6.24 -15.21 12.79
CA GLU A 230 6.94 -15.69 11.59
C GLU A 230 6.48 -14.94 10.33
N ILE A 231 7.35 -14.92 9.32
CA ILE A 231 7.03 -14.42 7.99
C ILE A 231 5.93 -15.31 7.40
N HIS A 232 4.94 -14.70 6.73
CA HIS A 232 3.81 -15.39 6.13
C HIS A 232 3.85 -15.33 4.60
N PRO A 233 4.75 -16.10 3.95
CA PRO A 233 4.89 -16.07 2.50
C PRO A 233 3.68 -16.67 1.78
N GLN A 234 2.95 -17.57 2.45
CA GLN A 234 1.80 -18.28 1.85
C GLN A 234 0.58 -17.37 1.66
N GLY A 235 0.47 -16.28 2.42
CA GLY A 235 -0.60 -15.29 2.25
C GLY A 235 -0.29 -14.21 1.21
N THR A 236 0.85 -14.26 0.52
CA THR A 236 1.24 -13.19 -0.38
C THR A 236 0.49 -13.26 -1.71
N ILE A 237 -0.11 -12.12 -2.09
CA ILE A 237 -0.86 -11.94 -3.33
C ILE A 237 -0.13 -10.91 -4.19
N VAL A 238 0.30 -11.32 -5.37
CA VAL A 238 1.05 -10.52 -6.34
C VAL A 238 0.29 -10.29 -7.64
N ASP A 239 -0.80 -11.02 -7.85
CA ASP A 239 -1.70 -10.87 -8.97
C ASP A 239 -2.96 -10.09 -8.55
N PRO A 240 -3.18 -8.86 -9.08
CA PRO A 240 -4.31 -8.03 -8.65
C PRO A 240 -5.67 -8.67 -8.92
N ARG A 241 -5.76 -9.60 -9.87
CA ARG A 241 -7.02 -10.31 -10.19
C ARG A 241 -7.55 -11.14 -9.02
N VAL A 242 -6.66 -11.58 -8.11
CA VAL A 242 -7.04 -12.32 -6.90
C VAL A 242 -7.83 -11.43 -5.93
N VAL A 243 -7.56 -10.12 -5.89
CA VAL A 243 -8.27 -9.20 -4.98
C VAL A 243 -9.43 -8.51 -5.70
N PHE A 244 -9.18 -8.05 -6.93
CA PHE A 244 -10.08 -7.15 -7.65
C PHE A 244 -10.89 -7.83 -8.76
N GLY A 245 -10.60 -9.09 -9.11
CA GLY A 245 -11.22 -9.80 -10.24
C GLY A 245 -10.70 -9.35 -11.62
N GLY A 246 -9.85 -8.32 -11.67
CA GLY A 246 -9.28 -7.73 -12.89
C GLY A 246 -7.96 -7.01 -12.61
N THR A 247 -7.39 -6.39 -13.65
CA THR A 247 -6.10 -5.65 -13.57
C THR A 247 -6.27 -4.15 -13.86
N ASP A 248 -7.41 -3.73 -14.37
CA ASP A 248 -7.72 -2.41 -14.90
C ASP A 248 -8.51 -1.55 -13.92
N GLN A 249 -9.43 -2.15 -13.15
CA GLN A 249 -10.25 -1.46 -12.16
C GLN A 249 -9.93 -1.92 -10.74
N LEU A 250 -9.03 -1.18 -10.09
CA LEU A 250 -8.57 -1.50 -8.73
C LEU A 250 -9.37 -0.77 -7.65
N GLY A 251 -10.50 -0.14 -8.00
CA GLY A 251 -11.31 0.64 -7.07
C GLY A 251 -12.05 -0.21 -6.04
N ILE A 252 -12.59 -1.35 -6.46
CA ILE A 252 -13.46 -2.23 -5.67
C ILE A 252 -12.87 -3.64 -5.66
N PRO A 253 -12.72 -4.30 -4.49
CA PRO A 253 -12.11 -5.62 -4.39
C PRO A 253 -13.14 -6.72 -4.72
N TRP A 254 -13.61 -6.77 -5.98
CA TRP A 254 -14.72 -7.64 -6.38
C TRP A 254 -14.50 -9.13 -6.06
N ALA A 255 -13.30 -9.66 -6.29
CA ALA A 255 -13.00 -11.04 -5.97
C ALA A 255 -13.02 -11.29 -4.45
N PHE A 256 -12.48 -10.36 -3.66
CA PHE A 256 -12.59 -10.41 -2.20
C PHE A 256 -14.01 -10.12 -1.68
N GLN A 257 -14.94 -9.63 -2.49
CA GLN A 257 -16.35 -9.56 -2.09
C GLN A 257 -17.12 -10.85 -2.41
N ALA A 258 -16.65 -11.62 -3.38
CA ALA A 258 -17.37 -12.77 -3.92
C ALA A 258 -16.92 -14.11 -3.33
N GLU A 259 -15.63 -14.28 -3.04
CA GLU A 259 -15.02 -15.59 -2.73
C GLU A 259 -14.38 -15.62 -1.34
N GLU A 260 -14.28 -16.79 -0.71
CA GLU A 260 -13.64 -16.93 0.59
C GLU A 260 -12.12 -16.71 0.52
N LEU A 261 -11.49 -16.23 1.61
CA LEU A 261 -10.04 -15.93 1.59
C LEU A 261 -9.21 -17.15 1.19
N ARG A 262 -9.61 -18.34 1.66
CA ARG A 262 -8.98 -19.61 1.30
C ARG A 262 -9.06 -19.91 -0.20
N GLU A 263 -10.18 -19.60 -0.84
CA GLU A 263 -10.41 -19.87 -2.26
C GLU A 263 -9.55 -18.91 -3.11
N LEU A 264 -9.47 -17.65 -2.70
CA LEU A 264 -8.59 -16.65 -3.33
C LEU A 264 -7.12 -17.06 -3.27
N LEU A 265 -6.66 -17.55 -2.13
CA LEU A 265 -5.27 -17.99 -1.96
C LEU A 265 -4.95 -19.29 -2.72
N ALA A 266 -5.96 -20.07 -3.10
CA ALA A 266 -5.79 -21.25 -3.94
C ALA A 266 -5.69 -20.92 -5.44
N VAL A 267 -6.01 -19.68 -5.85
CA VAL A 267 -5.93 -19.25 -7.25
C VAL A 267 -4.47 -19.24 -7.72
N LYS A 268 -4.24 -19.81 -8.90
CA LYS A 268 -2.94 -19.72 -9.58
C LYS A 268 -2.69 -18.29 -10.03
N GLN A 269 -1.82 -17.59 -9.32
CA GLN A 269 -1.47 -16.19 -9.57
C GLN A 269 -0.61 -16.01 -10.83
N MET A 270 -0.91 -14.98 -11.63
CA MET A 270 -0.06 -14.55 -12.73
C MET A 270 1.10 -13.71 -12.22
N ARG A 271 2.32 -14.21 -12.45
CA ARG A 271 3.58 -13.61 -11.99
C ARG A 271 4.38 -12.92 -13.10
N ALA A 272 3.81 -12.71 -14.29
CA ALA A 272 4.52 -12.08 -15.40
C ALA A 272 3.55 -11.37 -16.36
N ASN A 273 4.10 -10.48 -17.19
CA ASN A 273 3.40 -9.80 -18.29
C ASN A 273 2.28 -8.84 -17.84
N GLN A 274 2.33 -8.35 -16.60
CA GLN A 274 1.35 -7.41 -16.05
C GLN A 274 1.97 -6.60 -14.91
N THR A 275 1.40 -5.42 -14.62
CA THR A 275 1.74 -4.70 -13.38
C THR A 275 1.28 -5.54 -12.17
N PRO A 276 2.19 -5.91 -11.25
CA PRO A 276 1.83 -6.68 -10.07
C PRO A 276 1.23 -5.80 -8.96
N CYS A 277 0.56 -6.44 -8.01
CA CYS A 277 0.27 -5.87 -6.70
C CYS A 277 1.23 -6.48 -5.65
N ALA A 278 1.17 -6.01 -4.41
CA ALA A 278 1.85 -6.66 -3.30
C ALA A 278 0.97 -6.59 -2.05
N PHE A 279 0.17 -7.64 -1.86
CA PHE A 279 -0.74 -7.81 -0.74
C PHE A 279 -0.34 -9.00 0.13
N SER A 280 -0.76 -8.97 1.38
CA SER A 280 -0.68 -10.07 2.32
C SER A 280 -2.05 -10.34 2.91
N ALA A 281 -2.48 -11.59 2.85
CA ALA A 281 -3.74 -12.07 3.35
C ALA A 281 -3.58 -12.75 4.71
N TRP A 282 -4.51 -12.50 5.61
CA TRP A 282 -4.52 -13.04 6.98
C TRP A 282 -5.94 -13.37 7.42
N SER A 283 -6.11 -14.49 8.12
CA SER A 283 -7.32 -14.78 8.89
C SER A 283 -6.99 -14.64 10.38
N ALA A 284 -7.85 -13.98 11.15
CA ALA A 284 -7.63 -13.67 12.57
C ALA A 284 -8.89 -13.90 13.41
#